data_AF-H8Z1N6-F1
#
_entry.id   AF-H8Z1N6-F1
#
_cell.length_a   1.000
_cell.length_b   1.000
_cell.length_c   1.000
_cell.angle_alpha   90.00
_cell.angle_beta   90.00
_cell.angle_gamma   90.00
#
_symmetry.space_group_name_H-M   'P 1'
#
loop_
_entity.id
_entity.type
_entity.pdbx_description
1 polymer ?
#
loop_
_entity_poly.entity_id
_entity_poly.type
_entity_poly.pdbx_seq_one_letter_code
_entity_poly.pdbx_strand_id
1 'polypeptide(L)'
;MTRAGFIVIATVVIEEHHEAFLAWLLAAARGWIAPTGNWLLHVDTHADMSLPCLNQSLHSIRLDAVGADRQSLRRFTYEELGIGDFILPALYLGLFERIDWLRPAPSEATHPPPVRAKPLYLASLEGDGRRLRLTANRFQAGLLDPAGWARAHFRSITTQTPADAAVDSRAPSALPWVLDIDLDYFHSDDAAAETMEIQITEAEYRAYRDHPYHRVRLHGGCVRAFCREGQYYYRFARSAPGGSPVFERARVTERIQVFMDWLKRLPHQPSLITVCRSSISGYVPADQVDWLEQQVLDGLAMLYPLRQIAIAELAAEIGS
;
A
#
# COMPACT_ATOMS: atom_id res chain seq x y z
N MET A 1 26.44 -31.13 5.04
CA MET A 1 25.24 -31.00 4.18
C MET A 1 24.03 -30.84 5.10
N THR A 2 23.79 -29.62 5.55
CA THR A 2 22.57 -29.26 6.29
C THR A 2 21.40 -29.27 5.31
N ARG A 3 20.38 -30.10 5.57
CA ARG A 3 19.10 -30.03 4.85
C ARG A 3 18.58 -28.60 5.00
N ALA A 4 18.48 -27.85 3.90
CA ALA A 4 17.74 -26.60 3.89
C ALA A 4 16.29 -26.94 4.28
N GLY A 5 15.90 -26.59 5.50
CA GLY A 5 14.50 -26.69 5.90
C GLY A 5 13.70 -25.75 5.02
N PHE A 6 12.58 -26.22 4.47
CA PHE A 6 11.64 -25.33 3.78
C PHE A 6 11.14 -24.30 4.79
N ILE A 7 11.49 -23.02 4.57
CA ILE A 7 11.00 -21.91 5.39
C ILE A 7 9.57 -21.62 4.93
N VAL A 8 8.60 -21.88 5.79
CA VAL A 8 7.20 -21.51 5.57
C VAL A 8 7.06 -20.00 5.67
N ILE A 9 6.48 -19.37 4.65
CA ILE A 9 6.33 -17.92 4.56
C ILE A 9 5.04 -17.51 5.25
N ALA A 10 5.12 -16.57 6.18
CA ALA A 10 3.95 -15.95 6.78
C ALA A 10 3.23 -15.11 5.72
N THR A 11 1.94 -15.39 5.52
CA THR A 11 1.07 -14.66 4.60
C THR A 11 -0.06 -14.03 5.39
N VAL A 12 -0.13 -12.71 5.41
CA VAL A 12 -1.15 -11.96 6.14
C VAL A 12 -2.13 -11.37 5.14
N VAL A 13 -3.37 -11.85 5.17
CA VAL A 13 -4.47 -11.25 4.42
C VAL A 13 -5.02 -10.08 5.24
N ILE A 14 -5.12 -8.91 4.61
CA ILE A 14 -5.58 -7.66 5.22
C ILE A 14 -6.76 -7.11 4.42
N GLU A 15 -7.63 -6.36 5.08
CA GLU A 15 -8.86 -5.87 4.44
C GLU A 15 -8.59 -4.64 3.57
N GLU A 16 -7.82 -3.68 4.10
CA GLU A 16 -7.52 -2.41 3.46
C GLU A 16 -6.03 -2.07 3.60
N HIS A 17 -5.44 -1.44 2.59
CA HIS A 17 -3.99 -1.53 2.38
C HIS A 17 -3.14 -0.91 3.48
N HIS A 18 -3.64 0.14 4.14
CA HIS A 18 -3.00 0.75 5.30
C HIS A 18 -2.71 -0.24 6.44
N GLU A 19 -3.46 -1.35 6.56
CA GLU A 19 -3.19 -2.42 7.52
C GLU A 19 -1.85 -3.13 7.28
N ALA A 20 -1.28 -3.04 6.07
CA ALA A 20 0.05 -3.57 5.78
C ALA A 20 1.11 -2.94 6.69
N PHE A 21 0.99 -1.65 7.00
CA PHE A 21 1.86 -0.97 7.96
C PHE A 21 1.88 -1.66 9.33
N LEU A 22 0.69 -2.04 9.84
CA LEU A 22 0.54 -2.79 11.09
C LEU A 22 1.18 -4.18 10.95
N ALA A 23 0.90 -4.88 9.86
CA ALA A 23 1.41 -6.23 9.61
C ALA A 23 2.94 -6.27 9.56
N TRP A 24 3.57 -5.33 8.83
CA TRP A 24 5.02 -5.28 8.67
C TRP A 24 5.72 -5.01 9.99
N LEU A 25 5.24 -4.06 10.80
CA LEU A 25 5.84 -3.72 12.08
C LEU A 25 5.69 -4.84 13.11
N LEU A 26 4.54 -5.52 13.14
CA LEU A 26 4.36 -6.70 13.99
C LEU A 26 5.20 -7.90 13.52
N ALA A 27 5.42 -8.06 12.22
CA ALA A 27 6.31 -9.07 11.67
C ALA A 27 7.79 -8.78 12.01
N ALA A 28 8.20 -7.51 11.94
CA ALA A 28 9.53 -7.08 12.38
C ALA A 28 9.74 -7.35 13.88
N ALA A 29 8.74 -7.04 14.72
CA ALA A 29 8.78 -7.32 16.15
C ALA A 29 8.85 -8.83 16.48
N ARG A 30 8.34 -9.69 15.60
CA ARG A 30 8.47 -11.16 15.69
C ARG A 30 9.78 -11.71 15.11
N GLY A 31 10.61 -10.85 14.50
CA GLY A 31 11.83 -11.25 13.81
C GLY A 31 11.59 -12.01 12.50
N TRP A 32 10.41 -11.89 11.89
CA TRP A 32 10.12 -12.50 10.58
C TRP A 32 10.78 -11.73 9.43
N ILE A 33 10.92 -10.42 9.60
CA ILE A 33 11.66 -9.51 8.73
C ILE A 33 12.67 -8.73 9.56
N ALA A 34 13.65 -8.09 8.91
CA ALA A 34 14.60 -7.25 9.63
C ALA A 34 13.89 -6.03 10.26
N PRO A 35 14.37 -5.47 11.37
CA PRO A 35 13.78 -4.27 11.96
C PRO A 35 13.96 -3.02 11.07
N THR A 36 14.97 -3.01 10.20
CA THR A 36 15.28 -1.90 9.28
C THR A 36 15.92 -2.42 8.00
N GLY A 37 15.87 -1.62 6.92
CA GLY A 37 16.63 -1.88 5.70
C GLY A 37 16.08 -2.97 4.78
N ASN A 38 14.82 -3.36 4.96
CA ASN A 38 14.18 -4.35 4.10
C ASN A 38 13.94 -3.78 2.69
N TRP A 39 13.75 -4.69 1.73
CA TRP A 39 13.21 -4.36 0.41
C TRP A 39 11.69 -4.63 0.39
N LEU A 40 10.90 -3.64 -0.03
CA LEU A 40 9.49 -3.79 -0.34
C LEU A 40 9.31 -3.98 -1.85
N LEU A 41 8.72 -5.10 -2.25
CA LEU A 41 8.12 -5.27 -3.57
C LEU A 41 6.60 -5.11 -3.41
N HIS A 42 6.10 -3.97 -3.84
CA HIS A 42 4.69 -3.58 -3.72
C HIS A 42 4.00 -3.71 -5.07
N VAL A 43 3.00 -4.57 -5.15
CA VAL A 43 2.29 -4.97 -6.37
C VAL A 43 0.90 -4.37 -6.33
N ASP A 44 0.70 -3.31 -7.09
CA ASP A 44 -0.47 -2.44 -6.95
C ASP A 44 -0.66 -1.60 -8.22
N THR A 45 -1.91 -1.22 -8.52
CA THR A 45 -2.24 -0.25 -9.57
C THR A 45 -1.76 1.17 -9.24
N HIS A 46 -1.63 1.48 -7.95
CA HIS A 46 -1.22 2.74 -7.34
C HIS A 46 0.14 2.59 -6.65
N ALA A 47 0.81 3.70 -6.37
CA ALA A 47 2.14 3.65 -5.74
C ALA A 47 2.10 3.73 -4.20
N ASP A 48 0.99 4.22 -3.64
CA ASP A 48 0.75 4.49 -2.21
C ASP A 48 1.84 5.26 -1.46
N MET A 49 2.44 6.20 -2.19
CA MET A 49 3.48 7.10 -1.71
C MET A 49 2.94 8.51 -1.44
N SER A 50 1.65 8.65 -1.09
CA SER A 50 1.08 9.96 -0.71
C SER A 50 1.64 10.40 0.64
N LEU A 51 1.73 11.71 0.86
CA LEU A 51 2.13 12.24 2.16
C LEU A 51 0.96 12.11 3.15
N PRO A 52 1.18 11.51 4.33
CA PRO A 52 0.11 11.35 5.32
C PRO A 52 -0.20 12.67 6.04
N CYS A 53 -1.42 12.77 6.57
CA CYS A 53 -1.85 13.88 7.41
C CYS A 53 -1.93 13.45 8.88
N LEU A 54 -0.79 13.47 9.57
CA LEU A 54 -0.67 12.90 10.91
C LEU A 54 -0.98 13.92 12.02
N ASN A 55 -1.87 13.55 12.94
CA ASN A 55 -2.09 14.21 14.23
C ASN A 55 -1.13 13.65 15.29
N GLN A 56 -0.83 12.35 15.22
CA GLN A 56 0.13 11.68 16.11
C GLN A 56 1.55 11.66 15.50
N SER A 57 2.57 11.74 16.36
CA SER A 57 3.97 11.70 15.92
C SER A 57 4.39 10.29 15.57
N LEU A 58 5.09 10.06 14.45
CA LEU A 58 5.71 8.77 14.16
C LEU A 58 6.73 8.34 15.23
N HIS A 59 7.28 9.26 16.03
CA HIS A 59 8.19 8.94 17.13
C HIS A 59 7.48 8.29 18.32
N SER A 60 6.14 8.32 18.37
CA SER A 60 5.40 7.51 19.36
C SER A 60 5.50 6.02 19.05
N ILE A 61 5.85 5.64 17.82
CA ILE A 61 6.09 4.26 17.44
C ILE A 61 7.55 3.91 17.71
N ARG A 62 7.76 3.02 18.69
CA ARG A 62 9.07 2.53 19.08
C ARG A 62 9.31 1.16 18.47
N LEU A 63 10.08 1.08 17.37
CA LEU A 63 10.37 -0.18 16.67
C LEU A 63 10.92 -1.27 17.59
N ASP A 64 11.75 -0.89 18.55
CA ASP A 64 12.34 -1.75 19.57
C ASP A 64 11.33 -2.24 20.63
N ALA A 65 10.16 -1.61 20.71
CA ALA A 65 9.11 -1.90 21.69
C ALA A 65 7.73 -2.17 21.06
N VAL A 66 7.62 -2.32 19.73
CA VAL A 66 6.34 -2.61 19.03
C VAL A 66 5.64 -3.83 19.63
N GLY A 67 6.41 -4.85 20.03
CA GLY A 67 5.85 -6.03 20.69
C GLY A 67 5.16 -5.76 22.03
N ALA A 68 5.57 -4.71 22.75
CA ALA A 68 5.02 -4.36 24.06
C ALA A 68 3.80 -3.42 23.97
N ASP A 69 3.74 -2.56 22.93
CA ASP A 69 2.64 -1.60 22.74
C ASP A 69 1.93 -1.77 21.38
N ARG A 70 1.37 -2.97 21.18
CA ARG A 70 0.62 -3.32 19.97
C ARG A 70 -0.66 -2.50 19.82
N GLN A 71 -1.27 -2.07 20.92
CA GLN A 71 -2.53 -1.32 20.90
C GLN A 71 -2.32 0.10 20.39
N SER A 72 -1.26 0.80 20.81
CA SER A 72 -0.95 2.12 20.26
C SER A 72 -0.57 2.04 18.79
N LEU A 73 0.20 1.03 18.37
CA LEU A 73 0.49 0.81 16.95
C LEU A 73 -0.80 0.59 16.15
N ARG A 74 -1.67 -0.30 16.62
CA ARG A 74 -2.98 -0.54 15.99
C ARG A 74 -3.78 0.77 15.87
N ARG A 75 -3.85 1.55 16.95
CA ARG A 75 -4.56 2.83 16.95
C ARG A 75 -3.97 3.78 15.92
N PHE A 76 -2.66 3.94 15.90
CA PHE A 76 -1.96 4.79 14.93
C PHE A 76 -2.31 4.38 13.50
N THR A 77 -2.22 3.08 13.17
CA THR A 77 -2.54 2.59 11.83
C THR A 77 -3.95 2.97 11.40
N TYR A 78 -4.97 2.70 12.22
CA TYR A 78 -6.37 2.91 11.83
C TYR A 78 -6.87 4.37 11.98
N GLU A 79 -6.22 5.20 12.79
CA GLU A 79 -6.65 6.58 13.04
C GLU A 79 -5.84 7.62 12.25
N GLU A 80 -4.62 7.29 11.82
CA GLU A 80 -3.70 8.26 11.19
C GLU A 80 -3.38 7.95 9.73
N LEU A 81 -3.50 6.69 9.29
CA LEU A 81 -3.08 6.26 7.96
C LEU A 81 -4.28 5.98 7.06
N GLY A 82 -4.17 6.40 5.80
CA GLY A 82 -5.07 6.05 4.72
C GLY A 82 -4.45 4.99 3.80
N ILE A 83 -5.29 4.42 2.94
CA ILE A 83 -4.89 3.36 2.00
C ILE A 83 -3.79 3.78 1.01
N GLY A 84 -3.57 5.08 0.80
CA GLY A 84 -2.58 5.58 -0.16
C GLY A 84 -1.36 6.29 0.44
N ASP A 85 -1.19 6.29 1.77
CA ASP A 85 -0.15 7.08 2.46
C ASP A 85 0.67 6.33 3.53
N PHE A 86 0.49 5.02 3.66
CA PHE A 86 1.08 4.19 4.72
C PHE A 86 2.55 3.78 4.48
N ILE A 87 3.02 3.79 3.22
CA ILE A 87 4.40 3.37 2.87
C ILE A 87 5.43 4.40 3.34
N LEU A 88 5.16 5.70 3.20
CA LEU A 88 6.10 6.75 3.62
C LEU A 88 6.38 6.73 5.13
N PRO A 89 5.39 6.58 6.04
CA PRO A 89 5.61 6.25 7.44
C PRO A 89 6.58 5.08 7.67
N ALA A 90 6.40 3.95 6.98
CA ALA A 90 7.27 2.78 7.15
C ALA A 90 8.72 3.08 6.71
N LEU A 91 8.87 3.82 5.61
CA LEU A 91 10.17 4.32 5.14
C LEU A 91 10.79 5.27 6.16
N TYR A 92 10.02 6.20 6.73
CA TYR A 92 10.50 7.16 7.72
C TYR A 92 11.04 6.46 8.98
N LEU A 93 10.38 5.38 9.41
CA LEU A 93 10.83 4.54 10.52
C LEU A 93 12.07 3.69 10.17
N GLY A 94 12.49 3.68 8.90
CA GLY A 94 13.66 2.92 8.42
C GLY A 94 13.36 1.45 8.11
N LEU A 95 12.09 1.03 8.15
CA LEU A 95 11.71 -0.36 7.89
C LEU A 95 12.11 -0.81 6.48
N PHE A 96 11.99 0.10 5.50
CA PHE A 96 12.38 -0.14 4.11
C PHE A 96 13.40 0.87 3.62
N GLU A 97 14.42 0.38 2.93
CA GLU A 97 15.43 1.18 2.21
C GLU A 97 15.28 1.08 0.68
N ARG A 98 14.43 0.18 0.20
CA ARG A 98 14.14 0.01 -1.23
C ARG A 98 12.67 -0.31 -1.42
N ILE A 99 12.05 0.37 -2.37
CA ILE A 99 10.67 0.18 -2.79
C ILE A 99 10.67 -0.02 -4.30
N ASP A 100 10.24 -1.21 -4.70
CA ASP A 100 9.94 -1.52 -6.08
C ASP A 100 8.44 -1.61 -6.23
N TRP A 101 7.85 -0.67 -6.95
CA TRP A 101 6.44 -0.68 -7.27
C TRP A 101 6.22 -1.44 -8.58
N LEU A 102 5.63 -2.63 -8.51
CA LEU A 102 5.20 -3.40 -9.67
C LEU A 102 3.80 -2.95 -10.07
N ARG A 103 3.74 -2.22 -11.18
CA ARG A 103 2.50 -1.64 -11.73
C ARG A 103 2.04 -2.35 -13.00
N PRO A 104 0.76 -2.23 -13.38
CA PRO A 104 0.25 -2.74 -14.65
C PRO A 104 1.06 -2.22 -15.85
N ALA A 105 1.16 -3.05 -16.90
CA ALA A 105 1.88 -2.72 -18.12
C ALA A 105 1.16 -1.57 -18.88
N PRO A 106 1.88 -0.73 -19.65
CA PRO A 106 1.32 0.49 -20.26
C PRO A 106 0.18 0.29 -21.25
N SER A 107 -0.05 -0.92 -21.77
CA SER A 107 -1.21 -1.21 -22.62
C SER A 107 -2.52 -1.35 -21.83
N GLU A 108 -2.44 -1.38 -20.49
CA GLU A 108 -3.56 -1.71 -19.62
C GLU A 108 -4.05 -0.54 -18.75
N ALA A 109 -3.34 0.60 -18.73
CA ALA A 109 -3.76 1.76 -17.95
C ALA A 109 -3.06 3.05 -18.42
N THR A 110 -3.70 4.19 -18.15
CA THR A 110 -3.27 5.59 -18.42
C THR A 110 -2.02 6.03 -17.66
N HIS A 111 -1.19 5.09 -17.21
CA HIS A 111 -0.10 5.33 -16.28
C HIS A 111 1.09 6.06 -16.92
N PRO A 112 1.80 6.90 -16.12
CA PRO A 112 3.03 7.56 -16.55
C PRO A 112 4.13 6.56 -16.95
N PRO A 113 5.11 6.98 -17.76
CA PRO A 113 6.23 6.13 -18.18
C PRO A 113 7.00 5.55 -16.98
N PRO A 114 7.67 4.38 -17.14
CA PRO A 114 8.40 3.75 -16.05
C PRO A 114 9.43 4.70 -15.41
N VAL A 115 9.34 4.84 -14.09
CA VAL A 115 10.29 5.60 -13.28
C VAL A 115 11.52 4.75 -13.05
N ARG A 116 12.65 5.16 -13.66
CA ARG A 116 13.97 4.61 -13.36
C ARG A 116 14.31 4.79 -11.88
N ALA A 117 15.13 3.89 -11.35
CA ALA A 117 15.61 3.95 -9.98
C ALA A 117 16.14 5.34 -9.63
N LYS A 118 15.54 5.94 -8.60
CA LYS A 118 15.90 7.25 -8.08
C LYS A 118 15.98 7.21 -6.55
N PRO A 119 16.87 8.00 -5.93
CA PRO A 119 16.85 8.17 -4.49
C PRO A 119 15.60 8.96 -4.08
N LEU A 120 15.02 8.57 -2.96
CA LEU A 120 14.03 9.32 -2.21
C LEU A 120 14.63 9.73 -0.87
N TYR A 121 14.37 10.98 -0.49
CA TYR A 121 14.74 11.54 0.79
C TYR A 121 13.45 11.97 1.49
N LEU A 122 13.25 11.45 2.71
CA LEU A 122 12.09 11.74 3.55
C LEU A 122 12.56 12.30 4.89
N ALA A 123 11.97 13.40 5.33
CA ALA A 123 12.21 13.95 6.67
C ALA A 123 10.95 14.54 7.28
N SER A 124 11.00 14.73 8.60
CA SER A 124 10.02 15.55 9.32
C SER A 124 10.40 17.02 9.22
N LEU A 125 9.49 17.86 8.72
CA LEU A 125 9.70 19.30 8.55
C LEU A 125 10.01 20.03 9.85
N GLU A 126 9.48 19.53 10.96
CA GLU A 126 9.60 20.15 12.30
C GLU A 126 10.38 19.28 13.27
N GLY A 127 10.94 18.17 12.79
CA GLY A 127 11.64 17.19 13.61
C GLY A 127 10.74 16.41 14.58
N ASP A 128 9.41 16.57 14.51
CA ASP A 128 8.45 15.97 15.44
C ASP A 128 7.76 14.71 14.89
N GLY A 129 8.10 14.28 13.67
CA GLY A 129 7.55 13.08 13.05
C GLY A 129 6.09 13.18 12.57
N ARG A 130 5.47 14.36 12.54
CA ARG A 130 4.06 14.52 12.08
C ARG A 130 3.95 15.01 10.64
N ARG A 131 4.77 15.99 10.27
CA ARG A 131 4.74 16.58 8.92
C ARG A 131 5.92 16.10 8.10
N LEU A 132 5.65 15.21 7.17
CA LEU A 132 6.68 14.65 6.30
C LEU A 132 6.90 15.48 5.03
N ARG A 133 8.12 15.47 4.53
CA ARG A 133 8.49 16.02 3.22
C ARG A 133 9.31 15.01 2.43
N LEU A 134 8.82 14.71 1.22
CA LEU A 134 9.50 13.85 0.26
C LEU A 134 10.20 14.71 -0.81
N THR A 135 11.44 14.38 -1.15
CA THR A 135 12.14 14.96 -2.31
C THR A 135 13.07 13.95 -2.97
N ALA A 136 13.28 14.10 -4.28
CA ALA A 136 14.33 13.39 -5.01
C ALA A 136 15.65 14.18 -5.07
N ASN A 137 15.67 15.44 -4.60
CA ASN A 137 16.82 16.32 -4.66
C ASN A 137 17.50 16.44 -3.29
N ARG A 138 18.67 15.79 -3.15
CA ARG A 138 19.49 15.84 -1.92
C ARG A 138 19.86 17.26 -1.45
N PHE A 139 19.93 18.24 -2.36
CA PHE A 139 20.28 19.62 -2.00
C PHE A 139 19.07 20.39 -1.45
N GLN A 140 17.85 20.03 -1.86
CA GLN A 140 16.64 20.49 -1.17
C GLN A 140 16.50 19.84 0.21
N ALA A 141 16.96 18.59 0.35
CA ALA A 141 17.03 17.93 1.65
C ALA A 141 18.03 18.63 2.60
N GLY A 142 19.20 19.05 2.10
CA GLY A 142 20.24 19.72 2.90
C GLY A 142 19.93 21.15 3.38
N LEU A 143 18.77 21.74 3.04
CA LEU A 143 18.33 23.06 3.54
C LEU A 143 17.59 22.97 4.89
N LEU A 144 17.26 21.75 5.35
CA LEU A 144 16.58 21.47 6.61
C LEU A 144 17.26 20.24 7.25
N ASP A 145 18.10 20.49 8.25
CA ASP A 145 18.79 19.51 9.11
C ASP A 145 19.38 18.23 8.44
N PRO A 146 20.71 18.18 8.22
CA PRO A 146 21.36 17.02 7.59
C PRO A 146 21.43 15.74 8.46
N ALA A 147 21.04 15.75 9.73
CA ALA A 147 21.17 14.59 10.63
C ALA A 147 19.95 13.63 10.66
N GLY A 148 18.81 13.98 10.03
CA GLY A 148 17.51 13.33 10.29
C GLY A 148 16.72 12.78 9.08
N TRP A 149 17.34 12.54 7.93
CA TRP A 149 16.64 12.05 6.74
C TRP A 149 16.63 10.52 6.65
N ALA A 150 15.45 9.94 6.44
CA ALA A 150 15.33 8.59 5.93
C ALA A 150 15.59 8.59 4.42
N ARG A 151 16.36 7.62 3.94
CA ARG A 151 16.72 7.48 2.52
C ARG A 151 16.27 6.12 2.01
N ALA A 152 15.59 6.11 0.88
CA ALA A 152 15.28 4.89 0.16
C ALA A 152 15.53 5.01 -1.34
N HIS A 153 15.58 3.87 -2.01
CA HIS A 153 15.54 3.79 -3.47
C HIS A 153 14.14 3.45 -3.93
N PHE A 154 13.62 4.21 -4.90
CA PHE A 154 12.32 3.95 -5.50
C PHE A 154 12.44 3.75 -7.00
N ARG A 155 11.70 2.78 -7.52
CA ARG A 155 11.48 2.59 -8.96
C ARG A 155 10.11 1.98 -9.22
N SER A 156 9.59 2.21 -10.41
CA SER A 156 8.44 1.47 -10.91
C SER A 156 8.90 0.42 -11.92
N ILE A 157 8.37 -0.78 -11.83
CA ILE A 157 8.63 -1.91 -12.73
C ILE A 157 7.30 -2.47 -13.23
N THR A 158 7.37 -3.33 -14.25
CA THR A 158 6.23 -4.08 -14.79
C THR A 158 6.62 -5.55 -14.93
N THR A 159 5.67 -6.44 -15.18
CA THR A 159 5.95 -7.87 -15.45
C THR A 159 6.76 -8.10 -16.73
N GLN A 160 6.91 -7.06 -17.58
CA GLN A 160 7.80 -7.05 -18.74
C GLN A 160 9.24 -6.66 -18.39
N THR A 161 9.47 -6.11 -17.19
CA THR A 161 10.81 -5.79 -16.70
C THR A 161 11.56 -7.10 -16.42
N PRO A 162 12.74 -7.33 -17.03
CA PRO A 162 13.52 -8.55 -16.81
C PRO A 162 13.78 -8.76 -15.31
N ALA A 163 13.61 -9.99 -14.81
CA ALA A 163 13.72 -10.31 -13.38
C ALA A 163 15.14 -10.03 -12.82
N ASP A 164 16.16 -10.16 -13.66
CA ASP A 164 17.56 -9.81 -13.42
C ASP A 164 17.82 -8.30 -13.41
N ALA A 165 16.99 -7.50 -14.07
CA ALA A 165 16.97 -6.03 -13.90
C ALA A 165 16.10 -5.63 -12.69
N ALA A 166 15.13 -6.46 -12.30
CA ALA A 166 14.31 -6.30 -11.11
C ALA A 166 15.04 -6.73 -9.81
N VAL A 167 16.19 -7.37 -9.91
CA VAL A 167 17.08 -7.61 -8.77
C VAL A 167 18.38 -6.94 -9.13
N ASP A 168 18.59 -5.72 -8.63
CA ASP A 168 19.89 -5.04 -8.80
C ASP A 168 20.99 -6.06 -8.50
N SER A 169 21.84 -6.36 -9.47
CA SER A 169 22.95 -7.31 -9.33
C SER A 169 23.99 -6.85 -8.29
N ARG A 170 23.80 -5.64 -7.74
CA ARG A 170 24.54 -5.04 -6.61
C ARG A 170 23.75 -5.02 -5.29
N ALA A 171 22.46 -5.36 -5.28
CA ALA A 171 21.73 -5.56 -4.04
C ALA A 171 22.31 -6.79 -3.34
N PRO A 172 22.60 -6.74 -2.03
CA PRO A 172 23.12 -7.89 -1.31
C PRO A 172 22.20 -9.09 -1.58
N SER A 173 22.80 -10.20 -1.99
CA SER A 173 22.16 -11.48 -2.31
C SER A 173 21.48 -12.15 -1.11
N ALA A 174 20.91 -11.37 -0.18
CA ALA A 174 20.45 -11.81 1.14
C ALA A 174 19.62 -10.76 1.91
N LEU A 175 19.25 -9.60 1.37
CA LEU A 175 18.33 -8.71 2.11
C LEU A 175 16.97 -9.40 2.22
N PRO A 176 16.40 -9.55 3.44
CA PRO A 176 15.02 -9.97 3.59
C PRO A 176 14.12 -8.97 2.86
N TRP A 177 13.14 -9.50 2.14
CA TRP A 177 12.22 -8.68 1.36
C TRP A 177 10.78 -9.06 1.64
N VAL A 178 9.91 -8.07 1.54
CA VAL A 178 8.48 -8.15 1.78
C VAL A 178 7.78 -8.08 0.43
N LEU A 179 6.92 -9.06 0.18
CA LEU A 179 5.99 -9.02 -0.94
C LEU A 179 4.67 -8.45 -0.43
N ASP A 180 4.27 -7.32 -0.98
CA ASP A 180 3.00 -6.69 -0.67
C ASP A 180 2.15 -6.63 -1.93
N ILE A 181 0.94 -7.18 -1.87
CA ILE A 181 0.07 -7.35 -3.04
C ILE A 181 -1.28 -6.71 -2.71
N ASP A 182 -1.70 -5.72 -3.49
CA ASP A 182 -3.11 -5.33 -3.56
C ASP A 182 -3.79 -6.14 -4.67
N LEU A 183 -4.94 -6.74 -4.34
CA LEU A 183 -5.73 -7.50 -5.30
C LEU A 183 -6.28 -6.61 -6.42
N ASP A 184 -6.39 -5.30 -6.19
CA ASP A 184 -6.75 -4.32 -7.20
C ASP A 184 -5.80 -4.39 -8.42
N TYR A 185 -4.54 -4.80 -8.25
CA TYR A 185 -3.59 -4.94 -9.36
C TYR A 185 -4.11 -5.87 -10.47
N PHE A 186 -4.86 -6.90 -10.08
CA PHE A 186 -5.42 -7.88 -11.01
C PHE A 186 -6.81 -7.48 -11.50
N HIS A 187 -7.57 -6.77 -10.66
CA HIS A 187 -8.95 -6.36 -10.93
C HIS A 187 -9.04 -5.04 -11.72
N SER A 188 -8.29 -4.02 -11.29
CA SER A 188 -8.62 -2.61 -11.47
C SER A 188 -8.72 -2.17 -12.92
N ASP A 189 -9.85 -1.53 -13.13
CA ASP A 189 -9.97 -0.22 -13.75
C ASP A 189 -10.41 0.77 -12.67
N ASP A 190 -9.68 1.88 -12.55
CA ASP A 190 -9.76 2.86 -11.47
C ASP A 190 -11.14 3.55 -11.33
N ALA A 191 -12.11 3.31 -12.22
CA ALA A 191 -13.35 4.09 -12.28
C ALA A 191 -14.36 3.86 -11.13
N ALA A 192 -14.41 2.66 -10.51
CA ALA A 192 -15.46 2.31 -9.53
C ALA A 192 -15.18 2.79 -8.10
N ALA A 193 -13.94 2.63 -7.64
CA ALA A 193 -13.50 2.91 -6.27
C ALA A 193 -13.35 4.40 -5.94
N GLU A 194 -13.32 5.23 -6.98
CA GLU A 194 -13.10 6.67 -6.84
C GLU A 194 -14.35 7.43 -6.37
N THR A 195 -15.45 6.75 -6.05
CA THR A 195 -16.71 7.39 -5.64
C THR A 195 -17.12 7.07 -4.20
N MET A 196 -17.40 8.12 -3.42
CA MET A 196 -17.86 8.02 -2.03
C MET A 196 -19.11 8.88 -1.84
N GLU A 197 -20.14 8.33 -1.18
CA GLU A 197 -21.37 9.05 -0.83
C GLU A 197 -21.44 9.32 0.68
N ILE A 198 -21.65 10.57 1.06
CA ILE A 198 -21.86 10.99 2.45
C ILE A 198 -23.24 11.64 2.55
N GLN A 199 -24.09 11.12 3.44
CA GLN A 199 -25.39 11.74 3.71
C GLN A 199 -25.20 13.08 4.41
N ILE A 200 -25.96 14.09 3.96
CA ILE A 200 -25.93 15.45 4.49
C ILE A 200 -27.35 15.90 4.85
N THR A 201 -27.42 16.99 5.62
CA THR A 201 -28.71 17.61 5.94
C THR A 201 -29.28 18.34 4.72
N GLU A 202 -30.60 18.54 4.71
CA GLU A 202 -31.25 19.38 3.70
C GLU A 202 -30.67 20.80 3.66
N ALA A 203 -30.37 21.36 4.84
CA ALA A 203 -29.79 22.69 4.97
C ALA A 203 -28.42 22.77 4.27
N GLU A 204 -27.57 21.76 4.45
CA GLU A 204 -26.26 21.69 3.80
C GLU A 204 -26.38 21.48 2.28
N TYR A 205 -27.33 20.67 1.83
CA TYR A 205 -27.61 20.50 0.40
C TYR A 205 -28.01 21.82 -0.26
N ARG A 206 -28.92 22.58 0.38
CA ARG A 206 -29.34 23.91 -0.09
C ARG A 206 -28.17 24.88 -0.07
N ALA A 207 -27.38 24.92 1.01
CA ALA A 207 -26.18 25.75 1.10
C ALA A 207 -25.18 25.47 -0.02
N TYR A 208 -24.90 24.19 -0.34
CA TYR A 208 -24.01 23.80 -1.42
C TYR A 208 -24.49 24.24 -2.81
N ARG A 209 -25.81 24.13 -3.04
CA ARG A 209 -26.44 24.47 -4.32
C ARG A 209 -26.51 25.97 -4.54
N ASP A 210 -26.93 26.71 -3.53
CA ASP A 210 -27.33 28.10 -3.67
C ASP A 210 -26.13 29.05 -3.47
N HIS A 211 -25.01 28.57 -2.90
CA HIS A 211 -23.82 29.38 -2.66
C HIS A 211 -22.65 29.02 -3.61
N PRO A 212 -22.27 29.91 -4.56
CA PRO A 212 -21.19 29.62 -5.51
C PRO A 212 -19.81 29.49 -4.85
N TYR A 213 -19.61 30.08 -3.67
CA TYR A 213 -18.37 29.97 -2.88
C TYR A 213 -18.48 28.98 -1.72
N HIS A 214 -19.33 27.96 -1.83
CA HIS A 214 -19.46 26.95 -0.78
C HIS A 214 -18.11 26.28 -0.48
N ARG A 215 -17.75 26.10 0.81
CA ARG A 215 -16.41 25.64 1.22
C ARG A 215 -16.03 24.30 0.59
N VAL A 216 -16.94 23.33 0.58
CA VAL A 216 -16.75 22.01 -0.04
C VAL A 216 -16.43 22.11 -1.53
N ARG A 217 -17.04 23.07 -2.25
CA ARG A 217 -16.75 23.31 -3.67
C ARG A 217 -15.36 23.89 -3.89
N LEU A 218 -14.94 24.78 -2.97
CA LEU A 218 -13.66 25.47 -3.06
C LEU A 218 -12.46 24.63 -2.59
N HIS A 219 -12.68 23.62 -1.75
CA HIS A 219 -11.61 22.75 -1.23
C HIS A 219 -11.20 21.60 -2.19
N GLY A 220 -11.82 21.47 -3.36
CA GLY A 220 -11.43 20.50 -4.40
C GLY A 220 -12.21 19.17 -4.34
N GLY A 221 -11.77 18.15 -5.09
CA GLY A 221 -12.29 16.78 -4.97
C GLY A 221 -13.57 16.43 -5.74
N CYS A 222 -13.90 17.17 -6.81
CA CYS A 222 -14.99 16.85 -7.74
C CYS A 222 -16.30 16.44 -7.04
N VAL A 223 -16.73 17.25 -6.07
CA VAL A 223 -17.94 16.97 -5.28
C VAL A 223 -19.22 17.37 -6.03
N ARG A 224 -20.27 16.56 -5.88
CA ARG A 224 -21.63 16.85 -6.35
C ARG A 224 -22.61 16.62 -5.22
N ALA A 225 -23.60 17.50 -5.08
CA ALA A 225 -24.70 17.29 -4.14
C ALA A 225 -25.93 16.79 -4.90
N PHE A 226 -26.61 15.78 -4.38
CA PHE A 226 -27.82 15.21 -5.00
C PHE A 226 -28.84 14.79 -3.94
N CYS A 227 -30.08 14.53 -4.39
CA CYS A 227 -31.18 14.06 -3.56
C CYS A 227 -31.67 12.71 -4.11
N ARG A 228 -31.83 11.71 -3.22
CA ARG A 228 -32.38 10.38 -3.53
C ARG A 228 -33.42 10.06 -2.46
N GLU A 229 -34.66 9.83 -2.89
CA GLU A 229 -35.77 9.43 -1.99
C GLU A 229 -35.97 10.36 -0.77
N GLY A 230 -35.80 11.68 -0.97
CA GLY A 230 -35.95 12.67 0.11
C GLY A 230 -34.76 12.78 1.06
N GLN A 231 -33.68 12.02 0.82
CA GLN A 231 -32.41 12.13 1.52
C GLN A 231 -31.39 12.87 0.66
N TYR A 232 -30.49 13.61 1.30
CA TYR A 232 -29.52 14.47 0.63
C TYR A 232 -28.11 13.94 0.83
N TYR A 233 -27.27 14.05 -0.20
CA TYR A 233 -25.93 13.46 -0.19
C TYR A 233 -24.91 14.35 -0.88
N TYR A 234 -23.67 14.26 -0.41
CA TYR A 234 -22.49 14.54 -1.22
C TYR A 234 -21.99 13.26 -1.89
N ARG A 235 -21.67 13.35 -3.18
CA ARG A 235 -20.86 12.39 -3.91
C ARG A 235 -19.50 13.01 -4.18
N PHE A 236 -18.46 12.40 -3.66
CA PHE A 236 -17.08 12.66 -4.02
C PHE A 236 -16.75 11.73 -5.19
N ALA A 237 -16.10 12.23 -6.22
CA ALA A 237 -15.64 11.43 -7.36
C ALA A 237 -14.26 11.94 -7.78
N ARG A 238 -13.21 11.13 -7.79
CA ARG A 238 -11.88 11.60 -8.26
C ARG A 238 -11.85 11.78 -9.79
N SER A 239 -12.62 11.00 -10.54
CA SER A 239 -12.77 11.11 -12.00
C SER A 239 -14.21 11.32 -12.46
N ALA A 240 -14.38 11.78 -13.71
CA ALA A 240 -15.70 11.81 -14.36
C ALA A 240 -16.24 10.37 -14.49
N PRO A 241 -17.56 10.14 -14.43
CA PRO A 241 -18.13 8.81 -14.56
C PRO A 241 -17.83 8.23 -15.95
N GLY A 242 -16.75 7.46 -16.05
CA GLY A 242 -16.52 6.46 -17.09
C GLY A 242 -17.14 5.15 -16.62
N GLY A 243 -17.69 4.36 -17.54
CA GLY A 243 -18.09 3.00 -17.17
C GLY A 243 -16.86 2.20 -16.78
N SER A 244 -16.92 1.47 -15.68
CA SER A 244 -15.92 0.45 -15.38
C SER A 244 -15.93 -0.58 -16.52
N PRO A 245 -14.78 -0.92 -17.13
CA PRO A 245 -14.66 -2.03 -18.04
C PRO A 245 -15.11 -3.29 -17.34
N VAL A 246 -15.62 -4.19 -18.16
CA VAL A 246 -16.23 -5.42 -17.69
C VAL A 246 -15.16 -6.27 -17.00
N PHE A 247 -15.44 -6.68 -15.76
CA PHE A 247 -14.65 -7.70 -15.10
C PHE A 247 -14.75 -9.02 -15.87
N GLU A 248 -13.63 -9.46 -16.44
CA GLU A 248 -13.54 -10.71 -17.17
C GLU A 248 -12.60 -11.67 -16.44
N ARG A 249 -13.16 -12.72 -15.83
CA ARG A 249 -12.38 -13.72 -15.06
C ARG A 249 -11.18 -14.26 -15.84
N ALA A 250 -11.34 -14.50 -17.15
CA ALA A 250 -10.26 -15.00 -17.99
C ALA A 250 -9.05 -14.05 -18.03
N ARG A 251 -9.29 -12.74 -18.19
CA ARG A 251 -8.25 -11.71 -18.17
C ARG A 251 -7.57 -11.61 -16.81
N VAL A 252 -8.35 -11.67 -15.74
CA VAL A 252 -7.81 -11.64 -14.37
C VAL A 252 -6.94 -12.86 -14.09
N THR A 253 -7.39 -14.06 -14.49
CA THR A 253 -6.58 -15.29 -14.40
C THR A 253 -5.29 -15.19 -15.21
N GLU A 254 -5.33 -14.61 -16.42
CA GLU A 254 -4.12 -14.37 -17.23
C GLU A 254 -3.14 -13.43 -16.52
N ARG A 255 -3.63 -12.31 -15.95
CA ARG A 255 -2.81 -11.37 -15.18
C ARG A 255 -2.15 -12.02 -13.97
N ILE A 256 -2.90 -12.85 -13.22
CA ILE A 256 -2.37 -13.63 -12.10
C ILE A 256 -1.27 -14.56 -12.60
N GLN A 257 -1.50 -15.31 -13.68
CA GLN A 257 -0.51 -16.23 -14.22
C GLN A 257 0.78 -15.51 -14.66
N VAL A 258 0.66 -14.40 -15.38
CA VAL A 258 1.80 -13.57 -15.80
C VAL A 258 2.60 -13.06 -14.59
N PHE A 259 1.90 -12.66 -13.52
CA PHE A 259 2.53 -12.25 -12.28
C PHE A 259 3.25 -13.42 -11.59
N MET A 260 2.63 -14.60 -11.47
CA MET A 260 3.26 -15.77 -10.86
C MET A 260 4.50 -16.22 -11.65
N ASP A 261 4.45 -16.21 -12.98
CA ASP A 261 5.59 -16.54 -13.84
C ASP A 261 6.72 -15.51 -13.73
N TRP A 262 6.38 -14.24 -13.49
CA TRP A 262 7.36 -13.21 -13.16
C TRP A 262 7.98 -13.44 -11.77
N LEU A 263 7.16 -13.70 -10.76
CA LEU A 263 7.59 -13.91 -9.38
C LEU A 263 8.52 -15.13 -9.25
N LYS A 264 8.23 -16.22 -9.99
CA LYS A 264 9.06 -17.43 -10.08
C LYS A 264 10.48 -17.18 -10.58
N ARG A 265 10.71 -16.08 -11.32
CA ARG A 265 12.03 -15.71 -11.84
C ARG A 265 12.89 -14.93 -10.83
N LEU A 266 12.33 -14.53 -9.68
CA LEU A 266 13.11 -13.91 -8.62
C LEU A 266 14.00 -14.95 -7.91
N PRO A 267 15.24 -14.60 -7.54
CA PRO A 267 16.25 -15.54 -7.05
C PRO A 267 16.04 -16.00 -5.60
N HIS A 268 15.23 -15.28 -4.82
CA HIS A 268 14.99 -15.55 -3.41
C HIS A 268 13.51 -15.42 -3.08
N GLN A 269 13.01 -16.27 -2.17
CA GLN A 269 11.65 -16.18 -1.64
C GLN A 269 11.49 -14.97 -0.71
N PRO A 270 10.29 -14.40 -0.57
CA PRO A 270 10.04 -13.33 0.40
C PRO A 270 10.12 -13.84 1.83
N SER A 271 10.36 -12.91 2.76
CA SER A 271 10.35 -13.16 4.21
C SER A 271 8.95 -13.00 4.81
N LEU A 272 8.10 -12.21 4.17
CA LEU A 272 6.71 -11.95 4.54
C LEU A 272 5.90 -11.66 3.27
N ILE A 273 4.66 -12.12 3.24
CA ILE A 273 3.68 -11.74 2.20
C ILE A 273 2.50 -11.02 2.87
N THR A 274 2.13 -9.85 2.38
CA THR A 274 0.84 -9.18 2.67
C THR A 274 -0.04 -9.22 1.42
N VAL A 275 -1.31 -9.55 1.59
CA VAL A 275 -2.32 -9.55 0.52
C VAL A 275 -3.49 -8.68 0.95
N CYS A 276 -3.68 -7.55 0.29
CA CYS A 276 -4.76 -6.59 0.56
C CYS A 276 -5.98 -6.87 -0.33
N ARG A 277 -7.15 -6.98 0.31
CA ARG A 277 -8.43 -7.24 -0.36
C ARG A 277 -8.99 -6.01 -1.06
N SER A 278 -8.83 -4.83 -0.45
CA SER A 278 -9.34 -3.53 -0.93
C SER A 278 -10.84 -3.54 -1.28
N SER A 279 -11.61 -4.29 -0.49
CA SER A 279 -13.06 -4.50 -0.70
C SER A 279 -13.94 -3.44 -0.05
N ILE A 280 -13.53 -2.82 1.06
CA ILE A 280 -14.32 -1.79 1.75
C ILE A 280 -14.18 -0.45 1.03
N SER A 281 -12.99 -0.13 0.53
CA SER A 281 -12.73 1.05 -0.30
C SER A 281 -13.32 0.95 -1.71
N GLY A 282 -13.69 -0.25 -2.15
CA GLY A 282 -14.39 -0.49 -3.42
C GLY A 282 -13.48 -0.62 -4.64
N TYR A 283 -12.16 -0.77 -4.44
CA TYR A 283 -11.20 -1.10 -5.50
C TYR A 283 -11.38 -2.52 -6.01
N VAL A 284 -11.78 -3.45 -5.13
CA VAL A 284 -12.24 -4.79 -5.54
C VAL A 284 -13.72 -4.97 -5.13
N PRO A 285 -14.63 -5.27 -6.07
CA PRO A 285 -16.03 -5.53 -5.74
C PRO A 285 -16.22 -6.69 -4.75
N ALA A 286 -17.08 -6.49 -3.76
CA ALA A 286 -17.32 -7.45 -2.67
C ALA A 286 -17.82 -8.83 -3.16
N ASP A 287 -18.45 -8.92 -4.32
CA ASP A 287 -18.91 -10.17 -4.94
C ASP A 287 -17.81 -10.92 -5.71
N GLN A 288 -16.62 -10.31 -5.84
CA GLN A 288 -15.49 -10.83 -6.63
C GLN A 288 -14.23 -11.06 -5.79
N VAL A 289 -14.09 -10.33 -4.68
CA VAL A 289 -12.88 -10.32 -3.84
C VAL A 289 -12.51 -11.71 -3.33
N ASP A 290 -13.47 -12.51 -2.86
CA ASP A 290 -13.18 -13.86 -2.31
C ASP A 290 -12.61 -14.80 -3.38
N TRP A 291 -13.15 -14.73 -4.60
CA TRP A 291 -12.63 -15.53 -5.70
C TRP A 291 -11.22 -15.08 -6.09
N LEU A 292 -11.00 -13.76 -6.18
CA LEU A 292 -9.72 -13.20 -6.56
C LEU A 292 -8.62 -13.50 -5.53
N GLU A 293 -8.93 -13.32 -4.25
CA GLU A 293 -8.08 -13.67 -3.12
C GLU A 293 -7.65 -15.13 -3.22
N GLN A 294 -8.61 -16.05 -3.40
CA GLN A 294 -8.31 -17.48 -3.51
C GLN A 294 -7.40 -17.78 -4.71
N GLN A 295 -7.65 -17.18 -5.88
CA GLN A 295 -6.81 -17.39 -7.07
C GLN A 295 -5.36 -16.93 -6.86
N VAL A 296 -5.16 -15.79 -6.20
CA VAL A 296 -3.83 -15.27 -5.89
C VAL A 296 -3.15 -16.14 -4.84
N LEU A 297 -3.84 -16.53 -3.76
CA LEU A 297 -3.31 -17.40 -2.72
C LEU A 297 -2.94 -18.79 -3.26
N ASP A 298 -3.76 -19.38 -4.13
CA ASP A 298 -3.46 -20.65 -4.80
C ASP A 298 -2.19 -20.53 -5.66
N GLY A 299 -2.08 -19.46 -6.45
CA GLY A 299 -0.89 -19.21 -7.26
C GLY A 299 0.37 -19.04 -6.42
N LEU A 300 0.29 -18.31 -5.30
CA LEU A 300 1.40 -18.15 -4.35
C LEU A 300 1.77 -19.49 -3.69
N ALA A 301 0.78 -20.31 -3.33
CA ALA A 301 1.00 -21.62 -2.70
C ALA A 301 1.70 -22.63 -3.64
N MET A 302 1.57 -22.44 -4.96
CA MET A 302 2.32 -23.21 -5.95
C MET A 302 3.80 -22.80 -6.03
N LEU A 303 4.16 -21.58 -5.60
CA LEU A 303 5.52 -21.06 -5.61
C LEU A 303 6.22 -21.24 -4.27
N TYR A 304 5.48 -21.09 -3.17
CA TYR A 304 6.02 -21.03 -1.82
C TYR A 304 5.18 -21.83 -0.82
N PRO A 305 5.79 -22.45 0.20
CA PRO A 305 5.04 -22.98 1.34
C PRO A 305 4.49 -21.82 2.18
N LEU A 306 3.17 -21.68 2.24
CA LEU A 306 2.51 -20.56 2.93
C LEU A 306 1.94 -20.97 4.29
N ARG A 307 1.93 -20.03 5.22
CA ARG A 307 1.10 -20.06 6.42
C ARG A 307 0.27 -18.78 6.47
N GLN A 308 -1.02 -18.91 6.18
CA GLN A 308 -1.97 -17.80 6.35
C GLN A 308 -2.13 -17.48 7.83
N ILE A 309 -2.08 -16.19 8.16
CA ILE A 309 -2.19 -15.66 9.53
C ILE A 309 -3.15 -14.49 9.48
N ALA A 310 -4.16 -14.50 10.34
CA ALA A 310 -5.03 -13.35 10.47
C ALA A 310 -4.28 -12.18 11.11
N ILE A 311 -4.52 -10.95 10.66
CA ILE A 311 -3.90 -9.76 11.27
C ILE A 311 -4.21 -9.65 12.77
N ALA A 312 -5.37 -10.14 13.21
CA ALA A 312 -5.74 -10.23 14.62
C ALA A 312 -4.85 -11.21 15.41
N GLU A 313 -4.50 -12.36 14.82
CA GLU A 313 -3.56 -13.32 15.42
C GLU A 313 -2.14 -12.75 15.45
N LEU A 314 -1.77 -11.97 14.44
CA LEU A 314 -0.53 -11.21 14.44
C LEU A 314 -0.56 -10.09 15.50
N ALA A 315 -1.71 -9.54 15.85
CA ALA A 315 -1.80 -8.57 16.93
C ALA A 315 -1.85 -9.22 18.34
N ALA A 316 -2.15 -10.52 18.43
CA ALA A 316 -2.24 -11.25 19.69
C ALA A 316 -0.85 -11.52 20.33
N GLU A 317 -0.84 -11.68 21.66
CA GLU A 317 0.36 -11.84 22.49
C GLU A 317 1.30 -12.95 21.97
N ILE A 318 2.59 -12.63 21.86
CA ILE A 318 3.63 -13.65 21.89
C ILE A 318 3.64 -14.12 23.34
N GLY A 319 3.24 -15.37 23.57
CA GLY A 319 3.12 -15.94 24.90
C GLY A 319 4.30 -15.59 25.81
N SER A 320 3.95 -15.24 27.05
CA SER A 320 4.79 -15.11 28.24
C SER A 320 6.02 -16.00 28.29
#